data_AF-A0A1Q5PBC8-F1
#
_entry.id   AF-A0A1Q5PBC8-F1
#
_cell.length_a   1.000
_cell.length_b   1.000
_cell.length_c   1.000
_cell.angle_alpha   90.00
_cell.angle_beta   90.00
_cell.angle_gamma   90.00
#
_symmetry.space_group_name_H-M   'P 1'
#
loop_
_entity.id
_entity.type
_entity.pdbx_description
1 polymer ?
#
loop_
_entity_poly.entity_id
_entity_poly.type
_entity_poly.pdbx_seq_one_letter_code
_entity_poly.pdbx_strand_id
1 'polypeptide(L)'
;MLAPHLTHGLKLCTDLLEALRLGKINFAHWKGNMHLLDSLTGKTDVELLIKPEDRAAFEEVMEALHFKQAESPSWSRYPHVEDWLGFDEETGSLLHLHTHYSLVISTAYGRYAHLPWLEQFFNHLTIDEVTGWPIPEPEMELLILLIRLQVKGNSTEYQLSQVHEEKMSELLALLKRTDAGRLADCCEALGLQAPEDMEARIASLLQHENLKAAIALSGFFYQQLPASIKEATSRHSFQSLYYKYYLKTLKYYKPFIAPVRLKKRIVSGGKVIAFVGSDGSGKSTLCRDITTWLTYKIDTHYFYLGKQPFIKSYNTRLLSLTDQMAGQSFTSRLLRRMMGDFYHLIIIRQKAQMLRLARHFSNQGSIIICDRLPQKEVFGFNDGPRLQHSKQRQLAQLEITYFEQALQTSADVIFRLHVSPQVAHQRKPEHNLKDIERKCESIKAIRYSAATVIDINADAPYNEVLLEVKRSLWQSFITNER
;
A
#
# COMPACT_ATOMS: atom_id res chain seq x y z
N MET A 1 -24.40 18.58 -14.45
CA MET A 1 -23.51 18.05 -15.50
C MET A 1 -22.11 18.48 -15.12
N LEU A 2 -21.22 17.53 -14.84
CA LEU A 2 -19.80 17.79 -14.63
C LEU A 2 -19.25 18.49 -15.87
N ALA A 3 -18.48 19.57 -15.66
CA ALA A 3 -17.80 20.22 -16.77
C ALA A 3 -16.82 19.22 -17.44
N PRO A 4 -16.67 19.23 -18.77
CA PRO A 4 -15.91 18.21 -19.51
C PRO A 4 -14.42 18.09 -19.14
N HIS A 5 -13.85 19.02 -18.36
CA HIS A 5 -12.48 18.91 -17.81
C HIS A 5 -12.39 17.96 -16.59
N LEU A 6 -13.52 17.55 -15.99
CA LEU A 6 -13.55 16.72 -14.77
C LEU A 6 -13.51 15.20 -15.03
N THR A 7 -13.26 14.76 -16.26
CA THR A 7 -13.29 13.33 -16.65
C THR A 7 -11.90 12.68 -16.74
N HIS A 8 -10.83 13.42 -16.44
CA HIS A 8 -9.46 12.93 -16.55
C HIS A 8 -8.96 12.37 -15.21
N GLY A 9 -9.42 11.18 -14.82
CA GLY A 9 -9.00 10.55 -13.57
C GLY A 9 -9.93 9.42 -13.11
N LEU A 10 -9.66 8.90 -11.92
CA LEU A 10 -10.61 8.04 -11.19
C LEU A 10 -11.86 8.87 -10.82
N LYS A 11 -13.04 8.24 -10.82
CA LYS A 11 -14.29 8.91 -10.40
C LYS A 11 -14.15 9.47 -8.99
N LEU A 12 -13.49 8.72 -8.10
CA LEU A 12 -13.22 9.16 -6.73
C LEU A 12 -12.46 10.50 -6.65
N CYS A 13 -11.56 10.79 -7.60
CA CYS A 13 -10.83 12.07 -7.62
C CYS A 13 -11.74 13.24 -7.98
N THR A 14 -12.70 13.01 -8.88
CA THR A 14 -13.72 14.00 -9.25
C THR A 14 -14.64 14.28 -8.07
N ASP A 15 -15.15 13.22 -7.44
CA ASP A 15 -16.00 13.33 -6.24
C ASP A 15 -15.25 14.06 -5.09
N LEU A 16 -13.95 13.77 -4.92
CA LEU A 16 -13.08 14.45 -3.96
C LEU A 16 -12.94 15.94 -4.26
N LEU A 17 -12.59 16.31 -5.50
CA LEU A 17 -12.44 17.71 -5.90
C LEU A 17 -13.72 18.51 -5.65
N GLU A 18 -14.88 17.94 -5.99
CA GLU A 18 -16.18 18.57 -5.74
C GLU A 18 -16.47 18.73 -4.25
N ALA A 19 -16.23 17.68 -3.45
CA ALA A 19 -16.47 17.71 -2.01
C ALA A 19 -15.56 18.75 -1.30
N LEU A 20 -14.28 18.83 -1.68
CA LEU A 20 -13.36 19.84 -1.12
C LEU A 20 -13.81 21.27 -1.45
N ARG A 21 -14.27 21.51 -2.68
CA ARG A 21 -14.78 22.82 -3.11
C ARG A 21 -16.08 23.19 -2.40
N LEU A 22 -17.01 22.25 -2.27
CA LEU A 22 -18.27 22.45 -1.54
C LEU A 22 -18.02 22.73 -0.05
N GLY A 23 -17.05 22.04 0.54
CA GLY A 23 -16.56 22.29 1.90
C GLY A 23 -15.78 23.59 2.07
N LYS A 24 -15.51 24.34 0.98
CA LYS A 24 -14.69 25.57 0.95
C LYS A 24 -13.30 25.38 1.56
N ILE A 25 -12.74 24.19 1.42
CA ILE A 25 -11.41 23.84 1.93
C ILE A 25 -10.35 24.50 1.04
N ASN A 26 -9.36 25.15 1.65
CA ASN A 26 -8.21 25.69 0.95
C ASN A 26 -7.17 24.57 0.76
N PHE A 27 -7.05 24.09 -0.47
CA PHE A 27 -6.11 23.03 -0.83
C PHE A 27 -5.42 23.28 -2.17
N ALA A 28 -4.29 22.61 -2.39
CA ALA A 28 -3.65 22.52 -3.69
C ALA A 28 -2.88 21.20 -3.84
N HIS A 29 -2.70 20.75 -5.07
CA HIS A 29 -1.66 19.77 -5.36
C HIS A 29 -0.32 20.50 -5.44
N TRP A 30 0.58 20.26 -4.48
CA TRP A 30 1.67 21.22 -4.22
C TRP A 30 3.02 20.91 -4.85
N LYS A 31 3.22 19.69 -5.38
CA LYS A 31 4.50 19.31 -6.00
C LYS A 31 4.35 18.22 -7.07
N GLY A 32 5.19 18.29 -8.09
CA GLY A 32 5.22 17.30 -9.16
C GLY A 32 4.02 17.42 -10.08
N ASN A 33 3.56 18.64 -10.33
CA ASN A 33 2.31 18.91 -11.07
C ASN A 33 2.35 18.41 -12.51
N MET A 34 3.55 18.26 -13.09
CA MET A 34 3.74 17.62 -14.39
C MET A 34 3.16 16.18 -14.46
N HIS A 35 3.04 15.50 -13.31
CA HIS A 35 2.47 14.15 -13.19
C HIS A 35 1.14 14.14 -12.43
N LEU A 36 0.43 15.27 -12.38
CA LEU A 36 -0.84 15.37 -11.67
C LEU A 36 -1.85 14.34 -12.19
N LEU A 37 -2.01 14.20 -13.51
CA LEU A 37 -2.93 13.24 -14.10
C LEU A 37 -2.59 11.77 -13.74
N ASP A 38 -1.30 11.42 -13.64
CA ASP A 38 -0.89 10.08 -13.19
C ASP A 38 -1.29 9.84 -11.73
N SER A 39 -1.26 10.89 -10.90
CA SER A 39 -1.71 10.85 -9.50
C SER A 39 -3.23 10.70 -9.40
N LEU A 40 -3.98 11.47 -10.21
CA LEU A 40 -5.45 11.39 -10.28
C LEU A 40 -5.98 10.10 -10.90
N THR A 41 -5.14 9.35 -11.63
CA THR A 41 -5.45 8.00 -12.13
C THR A 41 -4.97 6.87 -11.19
N GLY A 42 -4.43 7.21 -10.01
CA GLY A 42 -4.01 6.25 -8.98
C GLY A 42 -2.68 5.55 -9.26
N LYS A 43 -1.88 6.02 -10.23
CA LYS A 43 -0.54 5.46 -10.52
C LYS A 43 0.51 5.95 -9.54
N THR A 44 0.33 7.16 -9.01
CA THR A 44 1.19 7.82 -8.02
C THR A 44 0.38 8.38 -6.86
N ASP A 45 1.06 8.94 -5.87
CA ASP A 45 0.43 9.58 -4.71
C ASP A 45 -0.04 10.99 -5.10
N VAL A 46 -1.22 11.39 -4.61
CA VAL A 46 -1.70 12.78 -4.72
C VAL A 46 -1.06 13.58 -3.58
N GLU A 47 -0.22 14.55 -3.91
CA GLU A 47 0.49 15.37 -2.93
C GLU A 47 -0.36 16.61 -2.59
N LEU A 48 -1.23 16.45 -1.61
CA LEU A 48 -2.23 17.44 -1.23
C LEU A 48 -1.69 18.33 -0.11
N LEU A 49 -1.71 19.65 -0.28
CA LEU A 49 -1.45 20.61 0.80
C LEU A 49 -2.76 21.28 1.18
N ILE A 50 -3.07 21.33 2.47
CA ILE A 50 -4.29 21.91 3.03
C ILE A 50 -3.91 22.94 4.09
N LYS A 51 -4.65 24.05 4.16
CA LYS A 51 -4.48 24.98 5.28
C LYS A 51 -4.82 24.27 6.60
N PRO A 52 -3.97 24.39 7.66
CA PRO A 52 -4.22 23.77 8.97
C PRO A 52 -5.61 24.03 9.55
N GLU A 53 -6.15 25.22 9.27
CA GLU A 53 -7.46 25.70 9.70
C GLU A 53 -8.60 24.82 9.18
N ASP A 54 -8.46 24.28 7.97
CA ASP A 54 -9.48 23.49 7.27
C ASP A 54 -9.36 21.98 7.54
N ARG A 55 -8.43 21.57 8.42
CA ARG A 55 -8.17 20.16 8.70
C ARG A 55 -9.42 19.40 9.16
N ALA A 56 -10.21 19.98 10.05
CA ALA A 56 -11.42 19.32 10.56
C ALA A 56 -12.45 19.09 9.44
N ALA A 57 -12.71 20.12 8.62
CA ALA A 57 -13.61 20.00 7.48
C ALA A 57 -13.08 18.99 6.44
N PHE A 58 -11.76 18.91 6.26
CA PHE A 58 -11.15 17.90 5.40
C PHE A 58 -11.36 16.47 5.93
N GLU A 59 -11.17 16.24 7.23
CA GLU A 59 -11.43 14.94 7.87
C GLU A 59 -12.90 14.51 7.67
N GLU A 60 -13.87 15.43 7.79
CA GLU A 60 -15.29 15.16 7.49
C GLU A 60 -15.51 14.73 6.02
N VAL A 61 -14.83 15.37 5.06
CA VAL A 61 -14.88 14.98 3.64
C VAL A 61 -14.28 13.60 3.42
N MET A 62 -13.16 13.27 4.09
CA MET A 62 -12.54 11.95 4.02
C MET A 62 -13.48 10.85 4.51
N GLU A 63 -14.18 11.08 5.62
CA GLU A 63 -15.16 10.14 6.16
C GLU A 63 -16.35 9.94 5.23
N ALA A 64 -16.91 11.04 4.70
CA ALA A 64 -18.04 11.03 3.77
C ALA A 64 -17.72 10.26 2.47
N LEU A 65 -16.48 10.36 1.98
CA LEU A 65 -16.00 9.63 0.80
C LEU A 65 -15.38 8.26 1.13
N HIS A 66 -15.51 7.81 2.38
CA HIS A 66 -15.03 6.51 2.85
C HIS A 66 -13.52 6.28 2.69
N PHE A 67 -12.73 7.35 2.74
CA PHE A 67 -11.28 7.23 2.86
C PHE A 67 -10.90 6.61 4.21
N LYS A 68 -9.74 5.97 4.24
CA LYS A 68 -9.17 5.31 5.41
C LYS A 68 -7.84 5.95 5.73
N GLN A 69 -7.73 6.51 6.93
CA GLN A 69 -6.45 7.03 7.40
C GLN A 69 -5.45 5.88 7.51
N ALA A 70 -4.24 6.14 7.05
CA ALA A 70 -3.12 5.22 7.07
C ALA A 70 -1.94 5.82 7.84
N GLU A 71 -1.19 4.97 8.52
CA GLU A 71 0.00 5.34 9.27
C GLU A 71 1.24 4.83 8.54
N SER A 72 2.12 5.76 8.16
CA SER A 72 3.44 5.45 7.62
C SER A 72 4.37 4.81 8.68
N PRO A 73 5.29 3.91 8.26
CA PRO A 73 6.36 3.43 9.13
C PRO A 73 7.16 4.55 9.80
N SER A 74 7.77 4.29 10.95
CA SER A 74 8.47 5.30 11.76
C SER A 74 9.61 6.02 11.03
N TRP A 75 10.22 5.37 10.04
CA TRP A 75 11.27 5.96 9.20
C TRP A 75 10.75 6.75 7.99
N SER A 76 9.44 6.83 7.78
CA SER A 76 8.82 7.63 6.71
C SER A 76 7.62 8.42 7.21
N ARG A 77 7.57 8.67 8.53
CA ARG A 77 6.53 9.47 9.17
C ARG A 77 7.08 10.87 9.44
N TYR A 78 6.28 11.89 9.14
CA TYR A 78 6.62 13.29 9.31
C TYR A 78 5.50 14.00 10.09
N PRO A 79 5.82 15.06 10.87
CA PRO A 79 4.78 15.84 11.53
C PRO A 79 3.99 16.64 10.51
N HIS A 80 2.73 16.92 10.84
CA HIS A 80 1.79 17.65 9.96
C HIS A 80 1.58 17.00 8.59
N VAL A 81 1.84 15.69 8.50
CA VAL A 81 1.62 14.89 7.30
C VAL A 81 0.80 13.67 7.67
N GLU A 82 -0.22 13.41 6.86
CA GLU A 82 -1.14 12.29 7.01
C GLU A 82 -1.28 11.56 5.69
N ASP A 83 -1.50 10.25 5.77
CA ASP A 83 -1.74 9.42 4.62
C ASP A 83 -3.21 8.98 4.64
N TRP A 84 -3.93 9.17 3.54
CA TRP A 84 -5.31 8.73 3.39
C TRP A 84 -5.43 7.83 2.17
N LEU A 85 -6.15 6.72 2.30
CA LEU A 85 -6.37 5.75 1.24
C LEU A 85 -7.85 5.75 0.84
N GLY A 86 -8.12 5.94 -0.43
CA GLY A 86 -9.45 5.84 -1.03
C GLY A 86 -9.52 4.66 -1.99
N PHE A 87 -10.74 4.22 -2.28
CA PHE A 87 -11.01 3.12 -3.20
C PHE A 87 -11.99 3.57 -4.26
N ASP A 88 -11.57 3.48 -5.52
CA ASP A 88 -12.42 3.80 -6.65
C ASP A 88 -13.28 2.59 -7.02
N GLU A 89 -14.59 2.71 -6.81
CA GLU A 89 -15.56 1.64 -6.99
C GLU A 89 -15.64 1.13 -8.44
N GLU A 90 -15.38 1.98 -9.44
CA GLU A 90 -15.49 1.62 -10.86
C GLU A 90 -14.30 0.76 -11.32
N THR A 91 -13.08 1.17 -10.97
CA THR A 91 -11.86 0.53 -11.46
C THR A 91 -11.27 -0.47 -10.47
N GLY A 92 -11.63 -0.38 -9.19
CA GLY A 92 -11.02 -1.11 -8.10
C GLY A 92 -9.58 -0.67 -7.78
N SER A 93 -9.23 0.57 -8.14
CA SER A 93 -7.93 1.19 -7.88
C SER A 93 -7.89 1.82 -6.49
N LEU A 94 -6.70 1.88 -5.90
CA LEU A 94 -6.49 2.63 -4.66
C LEU A 94 -5.95 4.02 -5.00
N LEU A 95 -6.59 5.04 -4.46
CA LEU A 95 -6.08 6.40 -4.45
C LEU A 95 -5.36 6.65 -3.12
N HIS A 96 -4.17 7.24 -3.16
CA HIS A 96 -3.44 7.59 -1.95
C HIS A 96 -3.22 9.10 -1.92
N LEU A 97 -3.75 9.75 -0.89
CA LEU A 97 -3.53 11.15 -0.61
C LEU A 97 -2.41 11.28 0.42
N HIS A 98 -1.30 11.84 0.00
CA HIS A 98 -0.23 12.27 0.89
C HIS A 98 -0.55 13.71 1.28
N THR A 99 -1.22 13.86 2.42
CA THR A 99 -1.82 15.12 2.86
C THR A 99 -0.87 15.86 3.78
N HIS A 100 -0.57 17.10 3.46
CA HIS A 100 0.32 17.99 4.20
C HIS A 100 -0.53 19.12 4.78
N TYR A 101 -0.25 19.50 6.02
CA TYR A 101 -0.77 20.72 6.64
C TYR A 101 0.32 21.79 6.81
N SER A 102 1.53 21.51 6.35
CA SER A 102 2.63 22.48 6.27
C SER A 102 3.59 22.08 5.16
N LEU A 103 4.43 23.00 4.71
CA LEU A 103 5.40 22.73 3.64
C LEU A 103 6.59 21.94 4.19
N VAL A 104 6.43 20.62 4.24
CA VAL A 104 7.42 19.69 4.77
C VAL A 104 8.17 18.99 3.64
N ILE A 105 9.50 19.12 3.63
CA ILE A 105 10.38 18.41 2.70
C ILE A 105 11.08 17.28 3.45
N SER A 106 10.79 16.04 3.07
CA SER A 106 11.50 14.85 3.56
C SER A 106 12.99 14.89 3.20
N THR A 107 13.87 14.65 4.17
CA THR A 107 15.32 14.57 3.93
C THR A 107 15.81 13.13 3.90
N ALA A 108 15.70 12.40 5.02
CA ALA A 108 16.04 10.98 5.15
C ALA A 108 15.44 10.37 6.43
N TYR A 109 14.93 9.15 6.34
CA TYR A 109 14.45 8.32 7.47
C TYR A 109 13.65 9.05 8.58
N GLY A 110 12.58 9.77 8.23
CA GLY A 110 11.71 10.49 9.17
C GLY A 110 12.19 11.90 9.54
N ARG A 111 13.35 12.33 9.04
CA ARG A 111 13.78 13.74 9.13
C ARG A 111 13.17 14.57 8.02
N TYR A 112 12.96 15.84 8.33
CA TYR A 112 12.30 16.79 7.45
C TYR A 112 12.81 18.21 7.64
N ALA A 113 12.64 19.04 6.62
CA ALA A 113 12.79 20.49 6.68
C ALA A 113 11.42 21.16 6.51
N HIS A 114 11.17 22.22 7.26
CA HIS A 114 9.93 23.00 7.20
C HIS A 114 10.18 24.32 6.47
N LEU A 115 9.41 24.61 5.43
CA LEU A 115 9.45 25.90 4.73
C LEU A 115 8.43 26.87 5.34
N PRO A 116 8.82 28.10 5.73
CA PRO A 116 7.94 29.06 6.41
C PRO A 116 7.09 29.87 5.43
N TRP A 117 6.60 29.25 4.36
CA TRP A 117 5.99 29.94 3.21
C TRP A 117 4.57 29.47 2.90
N LEU A 118 3.85 28.98 3.92
CA LEU A 118 2.52 28.40 3.71
C LEU A 118 1.53 29.43 3.15
N GLU A 119 1.49 30.64 3.72
CA GLU A 119 0.60 31.69 3.23
C GLU A 119 1.00 32.18 1.84
N GLN A 120 2.30 32.40 1.62
CA GLN A 120 2.82 32.78 0.31
C GLN A 120 2.49 31.72 -0.74
N PHE A 121 2.58 30.43 -0.40
CA PHE A 121 2.20 29.35 -1.30
C PHE A 121 0.74 29.45 -1.72
N PHE A 122 -0.19 29.63 -0.79
CA PHE A 122 -1.63 29.75 -1.10
C PHE A 122 -1.97 31.02 -1.88
N ASN A 123 -1.15 32.07 -1.78
CA ASN A 123 -1.29 33.30 -2.57
C ASN A 123 -0.76 33.17 -4.01
N HIS A 124 0.06 32.15 -4.29
CA HIS A 124 0.62 31.88 -5.62
C HIS A 124 0.04 30.59 -6.21
N LEU A 125 -1.28 30.49 -6.22
CA LEU A 125 -2.01 29.38 -6.84
C LEU A 125 -2.65 29.78 -8.16
N THR A 126 -2.66 28.84 -9.09
CA THR A 126 -3.45 28.88 -10.32
C THR A 126 -4.29 27.61 -10.44
N ILE A 127 -5.20 27.57 -11.41
CA ILE A 127 -6.00 26.38 -11.71
C ILE A 127 -5.38 25.65 -12.90
N ASP A 128 -5.11 24.36 -12.73
CA ASP A 128 -4.75 23.50 -13.85
C ASP A 128 -5.95 23.34 -14.79
N GLU A 129 -5.83 23.80 -16.03
CA GLU A 129 -6.94 23.83 -16.99
C GLU A 129 -7.44 22.42 -17.37
N VAL A 130 -6.55 21.42 -17.30
CA VAL A 130 -6.86 20.04 -17.70
C VAL A 130 -7.66 19.32 -16.63
N THR A 131 -7.27 19.47 -15.36
CA THR A 131 -7.85 18.70 -14.24
C THR A 131 -8.78 19.52 -13.34
N GLY A 132 -8.69 20.84 -13.42
CA GLY A 132 -9.39 21.77 -12.53
C GLY A 132 -8.80 21.88 -11.12
N TRP A 133 -7.71 21.18 -10.81
CA TRP A 133 -7.11 21.24 -9.49
C TRP A 133 -6.33 22.56 -9.27
N PRO A 134 -6.38 23.14 -8.06
CA PRO A 134 -5.45 24.20 -7.69
C PRO A 134 -4.02 23.66 -7.63
N ILE A 135 -3.11 24.34 -8.29
CA ILE A 135 -1.67 24.05 -8.33
C ILE A 135 -0.88 25.34 -8.10
N PRO A 136 0.36 25.28 -7.59
CA PRO A 136 1.21 26.46 -7.54
C PRO A 136 1.46 27.04 -8.94
N GLU A 137 1.63 28.36 -9.00
CA GLU A 137 2.18 29.02 -10.17
C GLU A 137 3.59 28.47 -10.49
N PRO A 138 4.01 28.48 -11.77
CA PRO A 138 5.29 27.90 -12.19
C PRO A 138 6.49 28.39 -11.39
N GLU A 139 6.52 29.68 -11.05
CA GLU A 139 7.57 30.35 -10.29
C GLU A 139 7.66 29.77 -8.86
N MET A 140 6.52 29.64 -8.18
CA MET A 140 6.45 29.07 -6.82
C MET A 140 6.83 27.59 -6.83
N GLU A 141 6.34 26.81 -7.81
CA GLU A 141 6.72 25.40 -7.96
C GLU A 141 8.22 25.27 -8.22
N LEU A 142 8.81 26.16 -9.03
CA LEU A 142 10.24 26.15 -9.37
C LEU A 142 11.10 26.37 -8.14
N LEU A 143 10.78 27.39 -7.33
CA LEU A 143 11.53 27.67 -6.09
C LEU A 143 11.44 26.49 -5.12
N ILE A 144 10.25 25.92 -4.93
CA ILE A 144 10.06 24.71 -4.12
C ILE A 144 10.89 23.55 -4.68
N LEU A 145 10.88 23.31 -6.00
CA LEU A 145 11.63 22.23 -6.63
C LEU A 145 13.14 22.41 -6.40
N LEU A 146 13.70 23.57 -6.72
CA LEU A 146 15.12 23.88 -6.57
C LEU A 146 15.60 23.64 -5.13
N ILE A 147 14.83 24.10 -4.14
CA ILE A 147 15.13 23.89 -2.73
C ILE A 147 15.05 22.41 -2.36
N ARG A 148 14.01 21.70 -2.83
CA ARG A 148 13.85 20.25 -2.59
C ARG A 148 15.02 19.44 -3.13
N LEU A 149 15.58 19.81 -4.29
CA LEU A 149 16.75 19.12 -4.87
C LEU A 149 17.97 19.25 -3.96
N GLN A 150 18.24 20.44 -3.43
CA GLN A 150 19.33 20.67 -2.49
C GLN A 150 19.11 19.96 -1.14
N VAL A 151 17.90 20.07 -0.60
CA VAL A 151 17.54 19.43 0.67
C VAL A 151 17.72 17.91 0.60
N LYS A 152 17.27 17.28 -0.49
CA LYS A 152 17.44 15.83 -0.71
C LYS A 152 18.89 15.44 -0.99
N GLY A 153 19.60 16.20 -1.83
CA GLY A 153 20.99 15.94 -2.19
C GLY A 153 22.00 16.13 -1.04
N ASN A 154 21.62 16.91 -0.03
CA ASN A 154 22.39 17.07 1.21
C ASN A 154 22.11 15.97 2.24
N SER A 155 21.20 15.02 1.98
CA SER A 155 20.92 13.90 2.89
C SER A 155 21.97 12.77 2.82
N THR A 156 21.84 11.75 3.69
CA THR A 156 22.69 10.54 3.71
C THR A 156 22.34 9.48 2.68
N GLU A 157 21.17 9.60 2.08
CA GLU A 157 20.60 8.59 1.19
C GLU A 157 20.99 8.85 -0.27
N TYR A 158 21.13 10.12 -0.64
CA TYR A 158 21.23 10.54 -2.02
C TYR A 158 22.50 11.35 -2.29
N GLN A 159 22.95 11.33 -3.54
CA GLN A 159 23.99 12.22 -4.05
C GLN A 159 23.33 13.41 -4.74
N LEU A 160 23.86 14.61 -4.51
CA LEU A 160 23.29 15.85 -5.05
C LEU A 160 23.17 15.83 -6.58
N SER A 161 24.19 15.34 -7.28
CA SER A 161 24.18 15.20 -8.74
C SER A 161 23.09 14.26 -9.22
N GLN A 162 22.96 13.09 -8.59
CA GLN A 162 21.95 12.10 -8.94
C GLN A 162 20.52 12.65 -8.79
N VAL A 163 20.24 13.35 -7.68
CA VAL A 163 18.91 13.96 -7.45
C VAL A 163 18.55 14.98 -8.51
N HIS A 164 19.52 15.78 -8.95
CA HIS A 164 19.31 16.77 -10.03
C HIS A 164 19.16 16.10 -11.39
N GLU A 165 19.95 15.06 -11.67
CA GLU A 165 19.88 14.28 -12.91
C GLU A 165 18.50 13.63 -13.08
N GLU A 166 17.99 12.97 -12.02
CA GLU A 166 16.66 12.35 -11.99
C GLU A 166 15.51 13.36 -12.20
N LYS A 167 15.74 14.64 -11.88
CA LYS A 167 14.73 15.72 -11.94
C LYS A 167 15.01 16.76 -13.02
N MET A 168 15.97 16.51 -13.89
CA MET A 168 16.35 17.46 -14.94
C MET A 168 15.19 17.73 -15.91
N SER A 169 14.46 16.69 -16.32
CA SER A 169 13.31 16.85 -17.23
C SER A 169 12.19 17.70 -16.62
N GLU A 170 11.86 17.45 -15.35
CA GLU A 170 10.86 18.23 -14.60
C GLU A 170 11.32 19.69 -14.43
N LEU A 171 12.59 19.92 -14.07
CA LEU A 171 13.16 21.25 -13.95
C LEU A 171 13.09 22.02 -15.27
N LEU A 172 13.52 21.41 -16.38
CA LEU A 172 13.50 22.05 -17.70
C LEU A 172 12.07 22.34 -18.17
N ALA A 173 11.12 21.43 -17.92
CA ALA A 173 9.71 21.65 -18.26
C ALA A 173 9.11 22.84 -17.48
N LEU A 174 9.50 23.01 -16.22
CA LEU A 174 9.03 24.08 -15.38
C LEU A 174 9.69 25.43 -15.73
N LEU A 175 10.99 25.42 -16.03
CA LEU A 175 11.73 26.59 -16.51
C LEU A 175 11.12 27.16 -17.81
N LYS A 176 10.61 26.30 -18.71
CA LYS A 176 9.92 26.76 -19.95
C LYS A 176 8.64 27.56 -19.67
N ARG A 177 8.03 27.37 -18.50
CA ARG A 177 6.78 28.01 -18.09
C ARG A 177 7.00 29.17 -17.10
N THR A 178 8.25 29.40 -16.70
CA THR A 178 8.61 30.40 -15.70
C THR A 178 8.93 31.72 -16.38
N ASP A 179 8.32 32.80 -15.92
CA ASP A 179 8.70 34.16 -16.27
C ASP A 179 9.72 34.72 -15.26
N ALA A 180 10.80 35.34 -15.75
CA ALA A 180 11.89 35.81 -14.89
C ALA A 180 11.45 36.98 -13.98
N GLY A 181 10.56 37.85 -14.44
CA GLY A 181 10.02 38.97 -13.67
C GLY A 181 9.12 38.47 -12.55
N ARG A 182 8.16 37.61 -12.88
CA ARG A 182 7.27 36.97 -11.88
C ARG A 182 8.05 36.14 -10.87
N LEU A 183 9.14 35.49 -11.29
CA LEU A 183 9.99 34.76 -10.37
C LEU A 183 10.67 35.70 -9.38
N ALA A 184 11.08 36.89 -9.81
CA ALA A 184 11.65 37.90 -8.92
C ALA A 184 10.62 38.40 -7.91
N ASP A 185 9.38 38.68 -8.34
CA ASP A 185 8.26 39.05 -7.46
C ASP A 185 7.98 37.94 -6.43
N CYS A 186 7.97 36.67 -6.88
CA CYS A 186 7.78 35.51 -6.01
C CYS A 186 8.94 35.38 -5.01
N CYS A 187 10.19 35.60 -5.44
CA CYS A 187 11.34 35.61 -4.53
C CYS A 187 11.19 36.69 -3.45
N GLU A 188 10.80 37.91 -3.83
CA GLU A 188 10.57 39.02 -2.89
C GLU A 188 9.51 38.65 -1.85
N ALA A 189 8.37 38.09 -2.29
CA ALA A 189 7.30 37.64 -1.40
C ALA A 189 7.75 36.59 -0.36
N LEU A 190 8.75 35.77 -0.72
CA LEU A 190 9.34 34.74 0.14
C LEU A 190 10.53 35.24 0.98
N GLY A 191 10.94 36.50 0.81
CA GLY A 191 12.12 37.08 1.45
C GLY A 191 13.45 36.57 0.86
N LEU A 192 13.44 36.19 -0.41
CA LEU A 192 14.60 35.72 -1.18
C LEU A 192 15.03 36.77 -2.22
N GLN A 193 16.29 36.70 -2.61
CA GLN A 193 16.87 37.43 -3.72
C GLN A 193 16.82 36.55 -4.97
N ALA A 194 16.37 37.11 -6.09
CA ALA A 194 16.50 36.49 -7.41
C ALA A 194 17.89 36.79 -8.02
N PRO A 195 18.47 35.89 -8.83
CA PRO A 195 19.69 36.20 -9.57
C PRO A 195 19.47 37.37 -10.55
N GLU A 196 20.38 38.34 -10.60
CA GLU A 196 20.29 39.47 -11.54
C GLU A 196 20.24 39.01 -13.01
N ASP A 197 20.95 37.93 -13.33
CA ASP A 197 21.05 37.33 -14.67
C ASP A 197 20.07 36.15 -14.87
N MET A 198 18.94 36.13 -14.16
CA MET A 198 18.02 34.99 -14.16
C MET A 198 17.54 34.59 -15.56
N GLU A 199 17.12 35.56 -16.38
CA GLU A 199 16.64 35.29 -17.75
C GLU A 199 17.71 34.58 -18.60
N ALA A 200 18.95 35.06 -18.54
CA ALA A 200 20.08 34.45 -19.23
C ALA A 200 20.39 33.04 -18.69
N ARG A 201 20.26 32.80 -17.38
CA ARG A 201 20.43 31.47 -16.76
C ARG A 201 19.35 30.50 -17.22
N ILE A 202 18.09 30.92 -17.25
CA ILE A 202 16.97 30.11 -17.74
C ILE A 202 17.24 29.72 -19.20
N ALA A 203 17.53 30.70 -20.07
CA ALA A 203 17.81 30.44 -21.48
C ALA A 203 18.99 29.46 -21.68
N SER A 204 20.08 29.66 -20.93
CA SER A 204 21.25 28.77 -20.99
C SER A 204 20.93 27.35 -20.54
N LEU A 205 20.16 27.18 -19.46
CA LEU A 205 19.73 25.87 -18.96
C LEU A 205 18.83 25.14 -19.97
N LEU A 206 17.89 25.86 -20.59
CA LEU A 206 17.00 25.30 -21.61
C LEU A 206 17.75 24.88 -22.88
N GLN A 207 18.83 25.57 -23.22
CA GLN A 207 19.62 25.27 -24.43
C GLN A 207 20.64 24.14 -24.23
N HIS A 208 21.29 24.11 -23.07
CA HIS A 208 22.46 23.25 -22.84
C HIS A 208 22.22 22.10 -21.86
N GLU A 209 21.09 22.10 -21.14
CA GLU A 209 20.72 21.07 -20.15
C GLU A 209 21.85 20.80 -19.13
N ASN A 210 22.58 21.85 -18.76
CA ASN A 210 23.82 21.71 -18.01
C ASN A 210 23.54 21.43 -16.52
N LEU A 211 23.86 20.21 -16.10
CA LEU A 211 23.69 19.75 -14.71
C LEU A 211 24.39 20.64 -13.68
N LYS A 212 25.60 21.13 -13.97
CA LYS A 212 26.34 22.00 -13.03
C LYS A 212 25.64 23.34 -12.86
N ALA A 213 25.08 23.89 -13.93
CA ALA A 213 24.32 25.14 -13.88
C ALA A 213 23.02 24.96 -13.08
N ALA A 214 22.33 23.82 -13.23
CA ALA A 214 21.13 23.51 -12.45
C ALA A 214 21.44 23.39 -10.95
N ILE A 215 22.53 22.71 -10.60
CA ILE A 215 23.01 22.60 -9.22
C ILE A 215 23.42 23.97 -8.65
N ALA A 216 24.06 24.81 -9.46
CA ALA A 216 24.46 26.15 -9.03
C ALA A 216 23.23 27.03 -8.77
N LEU A 217 22.23 26.99 -9.65
CA LEU A 217 20.98 27.74 -9.48
C LEU A 217 20.21 27.28 -8.24
N SER A 218 20.06 25.98 -8.04
CA SER A 218 19.41 25.47 -6.83
C SER A 218 20.20 25.80 -5.57
N GLY A 219 21.53 25.76 -5.65
CA GLY A 219 22.44 26.14 -4.58
C GLY A 219 22.31 27.61 -4.18
N PHE A 220 22.13 28.50 -5.15
CA PHE A 220 21.92 29.93 -4.92
C PHE A 220 20.71 30.20 -4.02
N PHE A 221 19.55 29.61 -4.32
CA PHE A 221 18.37 29.76 -3.47
C PHE A 221 18.52 29.06 -2.13
N TYR A 222 19.09 27.85 -2.11
CA TYR A 222 19.30 27.10 -0.87
C TYR A 222 20.23 27.82 0.12
N GLN A 223 21.23 28.55 -0.35
CA GLN A 223 22.15 29.32 0.49
C GLN A 223 21.47 30.48 1.23
N GLN A 224 20.33 30.96 0.75
CA GLN A 224 19.58 32.04 1.40
C GLN A 224 18.68 31.52 2.53
N LEU A 225 18.46 30.20 2.62
CA LEU A 225 17.59 29.62 3.64
C LEU A 225 18.19 29.72 5.05
N PRO A 226 17.33 29.85 6.09
CA PRO A 226 17.75 29.84 7.48
C PRO A 226 18.58 28.61 7.88
N ALA A 227 19.45 28.78 8.88
CA ALA A 227 20.29 27.71 9.42
C ALA A 227 19.47 26.49 9.89
N SER A 228 18.29 26.71 10.47
CA SER A 228 17.38 25.64 10.93
C SER A 228 17.01 24.65 9.83
N ILE A 229 16.75 25.14 8.61
CA ILE A 229 16.46 24.28 7.44
C ILE A 229 17.72 23.51 7.05
N LYS A 230 18.87 24.19 6.99
CA LYS A 230 20.15 23.57 6.61
C LYS A 230 20.58 22.50 7.61
N GLU A 231 20.43 22.73 8.90
CA GLU A 231 20.75 21.78 9.97
C GLU A 231 19.84 20.52 9.93
N ALA A 232 18.57 20.71 9.58
CA ALA A 232 17.63 19.62 9.38
C ALA A 232 18.08 18.65 8.26
N THR A 233 18.88 19.13 7.31
CA THR A 233 19.42 18.34 6.20
C THR A 233 20.73 17.61 6.50
N SER A 234 21.35 17.85 7.67
CA SER A 234 22.69 17.33 7.99
C SER A 234 22.83 15.80 7.86
N ARG A 235 23.92 15.38 7.18
CA ARG A 235 24.29 13.99 6.83
C ARG A 235 24.65 13.08 8.02
N HIS A 236 24.60 13.56 9.26
CA HIS A 236 25.16 12.80 10.39
C HIS A 236 24.17 12.51 11.52
N SER A 237 22.88 12.43 11.21
CA SER A 237 21.90 11.96 12.20
C SER A 237 22.07 10.48 12.52
N PHE A 238 22.17 10.17 13.82
CA PHE A 238 22.17 8.80 14.34
C PHE A 238 20.90 8.02 13.93
N GLN A 239 19.74 8.68 13.93
CA GLN A 239 18.47 8.07 13.52
C GLN A 239 18.50 7.62 12.05
N SER A 240 19.02 8.47 11.16
CA SER A 240 19.12 8.17 9.73
C SER A 240 20.09 7.01 9.48
N LEU A 241 21.23 6.97 10.18
CA LEU A 241 22.16 5.84 10.10
C LEU A 241 21.53 4.55 10.65
N TYR A 242 20.86 4.61 11.80
CA TYR A 242 20.18 3.47 12.41
C TYR A 242 19.18 2.83 11.43
N TYR A 243 18.25 3.62 10.86
CA TYR A 243 17.26 3.09 9.93
C TYR A 243 17.87 2.60 8.62
N LYS A 244 18.91 3.26 8.10
CA LYS A 244 19.67 2.80 6.92
C LYS A 244 20.22 1.39 7.12
N TYR A 245 20.89 1.15 8.25
CA TYR A 245 21.46 -0.17 8.54
C TYR A 245 20.39 -1.19 8.90
N TYR A 246 19.36 -0.80 9.66
CA TYR A 246 18.22 -1.67 9.98
C TYR A 246 17.52 -2.19 8.72
N LEU A 247 17.15 -1.31 7.78
CA LEU A 247 16.49 -1.72 6.54
C LEU A 247 17.42 -2.55 5.65
N LYS A 248 18.72 -2.23 5.64
CA LYS A 248 19.73 -3.01 4.92
C LYS A 248 19.88 -4.42 5.50
N THR A 249 19.94 -4.58 6.82
CA THR A 249 20.06 -5.91 7.46
C THR A 249 18.80 -6.73 7.26
N LEU A 250 17.60 -6.13 7.40
CA LEU A 250 16.34 -6.81 7.14
C LEU A 250 16.30 -7.45 5.75
N LYS A 251 16.86 -6.82 4.72
CA LYS A 251 16.91 -7.38 3.35
C LYS A 251 17.53 -8.78 3.30
N TYR A 252 18.52 -9.07 4.15
CA TYR A 252 19.24 -10.35 4.16
C TYR A 252 18.57 -11.39 5.07
N TYR A 253 18.02 -10.98 6.21
CA TYR A 253 17.48 -11.91 7.21
C TYR A 253 15.98 -12.20 7.07
N LYS A 254 15.25 -11.41 6.26
CA LYS A 254 13.80 -11.57 6.00
C LYS A 254 13.34 -13.03 5.86
N PRO A 255 13.98 -13.92 5.07
CA PRO A 255 13.51 -15.30 4.91
C PRO A 255 13.51 -16.14 6.19
N PHE A 256 14.31 -15.76 7.18
CA PHE A 256 14.55 -16.55 8.40
C PHE A 256 13.80 -16.03 9.63
N ILE A 257 13.11 -14.90 9.50
CA ILE A 257 12.40 -14.23 10.58
C ILE A 257 10.89 -14.21 10.31
N ALA A 258 10.12 -13.71 11.27
CA ALA A 258 8.69 -13.43 11.10
C ALA A 258 8.44 -12.36 10.02
N PRO A 259 7.19 -12.20 9.53
CA PRO A 259 6.85 -11.09 8.64
C PRO A 259 7.35 -9.76 9.17
N VAL A 260 7.84 -8.91 8.27
CA VAL A 260 8.32 -7.57 8.61
C VAL A 260 7.32 -6.54 8.14
N ARG A 261 7.11 -5.48 8.93
CA ARG A 261 6.19 -4.41 8.60
C ARG A 261 6.97 -3.28 7.94
N LEU A 262 6.80 -3.08 6.65
CA LEU A 262 7.57 -2.10 5.87
C LEU A 262 6.70 -1.06 5.17
N LYS A 263 5.38 -1.27 5.14
CA LYS A 263 4.42 -0.39 4.48
C LYS A 263 3.44 0.22 5.48
N LYS A 264 2.59 1.09 4.96
CA LYS A 264 1.58 1.81 5.73
C LYS A 264 0.55 0.84 6.31
N ARG A 265 -0.08 1.22 7.41
CA ARG A 265 -1.13 0.43 8.06
C ARG A 265 -2.39 1.26 8.19
N ILE A 266 -3.55 0.65 8.05
CA ILE A 266 -4.81 1.36 8.27
C ILE A 266 -4.95 1.64 9.77
N VAL A 267 -5.27 2.89 10.13
CA VAL A 267 -5.38 3.33 11.54
C VAL A 267 -6.50 2.60 12.28
N SER A 268 -7.61 2.30 11.60
CA SER A 268 -8.73 1.51 12.15
C SER A 268 -8.37 0.04 12.44
N GLY A 269 -7.15 -0.39 12.13
CA GLY A 269 -6.62 -1.71 12.47
C GLY A 269 -6.50 -2.67 11.30
N GLY A 270 -5.78 -3.77 11.56
CA GLY A 270 -5.54 -4.83 10.58
C GLY A 270 -6.62 -5.90 10.60
N LYS A 271 -6.71 -6.71 9.55
CA LYS A 271 -7.69 -7.81 9.44
C LYS A 271 -7.05 -9.10 8.94
N VAL A 272 -7.59 -10.23 9.39
CA VAL A 272 -7.35 -11.55 8.83
C VAL A 272 -8.48 -11.90 7.88
N ILE A 273 -8.14 -12.05 6.60
CA ILE A 273 -9.09 -12.30 5.51
C ILE A 273 -8.77 -13.66 4.91
N ALA A 274 -9.73 -14.57 4.87
CA ALA A 274 -9.52 -15.90 4.30
C ALA A 274 -10.35 -16.13 3.03
N PHE A 275 -9.81 -16.96 2.13
CA PHE A 275 -10.50 -17.40 0.92
C PHE A 275 -10.71 -18.91 0.96
N VAL A 276 -11.96 -19.33 0.79
CA VAL A 276 -12.39 -20.75 0.83
C VAL A 276 -13.22 -21.05 -0.42
N GLY A 277 -13.22 -22.30 -0.88
CA GLY A 277 -13.71 -22.65 -2.21
C GLY A 277 -13.11 -23.96 -2.72
N SER A 278 -13.75 -24.62 -3.67
CA SER A 278 -13.35 -25.94 -4.17
C SER A 278 -12.12 -25.83 -5.07
N ASP A 279 -11.47 -26.96 -5.39
CA ASP A 279 -10.39 -26.93 -6.37
C ASP A 279 -10.94 -26.43 -7.73
N GLY A 280 -10.26 -25.48 -8.37
CA GLY A 280 -10.72 -24.84 -9.63
C GLY A 280 -11.52 -23.54 -9.42
N SER A 281 -11.84 -23.17 -8.18
CA SER A 281 -12.61 -21.95 -7.89
C SER A 281 -11.84 -20.62 -8.02
N GLY A 282 -10.53 -20.64 -8.32
CA GLY A 282 -9.72 -19.43 -8.48
C GLY A 282 -9.14 -18.80 -7.20
N LYS A 283 -9.31 -19.42 -6.01
CA LYS A 283 -8.79 -18.92 -4.70
C LYS A 283 -7.37 -18.38 -4.75
N SER A 284 -6.41 -19.23 -5.15
CA SER A 284 -4.99 -18.87 -5.08
C SER A 284 -4.64 -17.71 -6.02
N THR A 285 -5.34 -17.59 -7.16
CA THR A 285 -5.21 -16.45 -8.06
C THR A 285 -5.76 -15.18 -7.41
N LEU A 286 -6.98 -15.24 -6.86
CA LEU A 286 -7.59 -14.11 -6.15
C LEU A 286 -6.75 -13.65 -4.96
N CYS A 287 -6.30 -14.57 -4.11
CA CYS A 287 -5.46 -14.22 -2.97
C CYS A 287 -4.17 -13.51 -3.41
N ARG A 288 -3.53 -13.98 -4.49
CA ARG A 288 -2.31 -13.36 -5.02
C ARG A 288 -2.59 -11.95 -5.54
N ASP A 289 -3.66 -11.78 -6.29
CA ASP A 289 -3.98 -10.51 -6.93
C ASP A 289 -4.47 -9.48 -5.90
N ILE A 290 -5.28 -9.89 -4.92
CA ILE A 290 -5.67 -9.06 -3.76
C ILE A 290 -4.46 -8.72 -2.90
N THR A 291 -3.57 -9.68 -2.61
CA THR A 291 -2.33 -9.39 -1.88
C THR A 291 -1.51 -8.36 -2.64
N THR A 292 -1.35 -8.51 -3.96
CA THR A 292 -0.57 -7.58 -4.79
C THR A 292 -1.18 -6.18 -4.79
N TRP A 293 -2.49 -6.10 -4.97
CA TRP A 293 -3.26 -4.85 -4.95
C TRP A 293 -3.13 -4.11 -3.62
N LEU A 294 -3.36 -4.79 -2.48
CA LEU A 294 -3.22 -4.16 -1.17
C LEU A 294 -1.76 -3.84 -0.84
N THR A 295 -0.84 -4.77 -1.14
CA THR A 295 0.61 -4.59 -0.91
C THR A 295 1.14 -3.39 -1.67
N TYR A 296 0.47 -2.88 -2.71
CA TYR A 296 0.88 -1.64 -3.37
C TYR A 296 1.05 -0.48 -2.36
N LYS A 297 0.07 -0.27 -1.45
CA LYS A 297 0.10 0.82 -0.44
C LYS A 297 0.12 0.35 1.02
N ILE A 298 -0.48 -0.80 1.33
CA ILE A 298 -0.75 -1.28 2.69
C ILE A 298 0.17 -2.46 3.06
N ASP A 299 0.57 -2.54 4.32
CA ASP A 299 1.30 -3.67 4.90
C ASP A 299 0.44 -4.94 4.87
N THR A 300 0.69 -5.78 3.88
CA THR A 300 -0.10 -6.99 3.61
C THR A 300 0.79 -8.22 3.52
N HIS A 301 0.35 -9.33 4.10
CA HIS A 301 1.08 -10.59 4.11
C HIS A 301 0.19 -11.75 3.67
N TYR A 302 0.75 -12.69 2.90
CA TYR A 302 0.05 -13.84 2.37
C TYR A 302 0.40 -15.11 3.15
N PHE A 303 -0.61 -15.80 3.65
CA PHE A 303 -0.52 -17.00 4.46
C PHE A 303 -1.19 -18.15 3.70
N TYR A 304 -0.41 -19.07 3.16
CA TYR A 304 -0.96 -20.27 2.55
C TYR A 304 -1.19 -21.34 3.61
N LEU A 305 -2.44 -21.72 3.84
CA LEU A 305 -2.83 -22.71 4.86
C LEU A 305 -3.24 -24.04 4.22
N GLY A 306 -2.66 -24.40 3.06
CA GLY A 306 -2.92 -25.66 2.38
C GLY A 306 -2.05 -26.84 2.86
N LYS A 307 -1.71 -27.75 1.94
CA LYS A 307 -0.92 -28.96 2.24
C LYS A 307 0.53 -28.69 2.64
N GLN A 308 1.06 -27.54 2.22
CA GLN A 308 2.43 -27.11 2.47
C GLN A 308 2.37 -25.70 3.04
N PRO A 309 2.01 -25.52 4.31
CA PRO A 309 1.73 -24.20 4.82
C PRO A 309 2.99 -23.33 4.86
N PHE A 310 2.89 -22.12 4.33
CA PHE A 310 3.99 -21.16 4.26
C PHE A 310 3.48 -19.73 4.36
N ILE A 311 4.38 -18.81 4.69
CA ILE A 311 4.12 -17.37 4.73
C ILE A 311 4.93 -16.69 3.64
N LYS A 312 4.31 -15.74 2.94
CA LYS A 312 4.97 -14.81 2.03
C LYS A 312 4.73 -13.40 2.54
N SER A 313 5.82 -12.72 2.92
CA SER A 313 5.81 -11.31 3.29
C SER A 313 6.43 -10.53 2.13
N TYR A 314 5.63 -9.70 1.46
CA TYR A 314 6.01 -9.04 0.20
C TYR A 314 6.47 -10.04 -0.89
N ASN A 315 7.69 -9.87 -1.39
CA ASN A 315 8.30 -10.73 -2.42
C ASN A 315 9.12 -11.88 -1.82
N THR A 316 9.08 -12.08 -0.50
CA THR A 316 9.90 -13.06 0.20
C THR A 316 9.04 -14.15 0.81
N ARG A 317 9.27 -15.41 0.41
CA ARG A 317 8.74 -16.58 1.12
C ARG A 317 9.60 -16.83 2.36
N LEU A 318 8.96 -16.94 3.51
CA LEU A 318 9.61 -17.30 4.76
C LEU A 318 9.87 -18.80 4.80
N LEU A 319 11.00 -19.18 5.38
CA LEU A 319 11.37 -20.57 5.56
C LEU A 319 10.35 -21.22 6.51
N SER A 320 9.80 -22.34 6.07
CA SER A 320 8.84 -23.13 6.84
C SER A 320 9.48 -24.44 7.30
N LEU A 321 9.22 -24.85 8.53
CA LEU A 321 9.70 -26.13 9.07
C LEU A 321 9.24 -27.33 8.23
N THR A 322 8.13 -27.20 7.49
CA THR A 322 7.61 -28.24 6.62
C THR A 322 8.16 -28.18 5.20
N ASP A 323 8.99 -27.19 4.84
CA ASP A 323 9.55 -27.07 3.48
C ASP A 323 10.39 -28.29 3.08
N GLN A 324 11.17 -28.84 4.01
CA GLN A 324 11.96 -30.06 3.77
C GLN A 324 11.07 -31.32 3.62
N MET A 325 9.90 -31.33 4.27
CA MET A 325 8.94 -32.44 4.23
C MET A 325 7.97 -32.33 3.05
N ALA A 326 7.87 -31.13 2.46
CA ALA A 326 6.91 -30.76 1.44
C ALA A 326 7.33 -31.19 0.02
N GLY A 327 8.62 -31.35 -0.24
CA GLY A 327 9.17 -31.67 -1.56
C GLY A 327 8.57 -32.91 -2.24
N GLN A 328 8.83 -33.06 -3.55
CA GLN A 328 8.54 -34.28 -4.31
C GLN A 328 9.76 -35.21 -4.43
N SER A 329 10.89 -34.81 -3.85
CA SER A 329 12.12 -35.60 -3.79
C SER A 329 11.88 -36.97 -3.15
N PHE A 330 12.75 -37.94 -3.44
CA PHE A 330 12.69 -39.26 -2.83
C PHE A 330 12.72 -39.19 -1.28
N THR A 331 13.58 -38.32 -0.74
CA THR A 331 13.76 -38.10 0.70
C THR A 331 12.50 -37.58 1.38
N SER A 332 11.81 -36.60 0.78
CA SER A 332 10.57 -36.03 1.32
C SER A 332 9.39 -37.00 1.24
N ARG A 333 9.33 -37.84 0.20
CA ARG A 333 8.33 -38.94 0.13
C ARG A 333 8.59 -40.02 1.18
N LEU A 334 9.85 -40.40 1.39
CA LEU A 334 10.24 -41.35 2.43
C LEU A 334 9.91 -40.82 3.83
N LEU A 335 10.30 -39.58 4.14
CA LEU A 335 9.97 -38.91 5.40
C LEU A 335 8.45 -38.89 5.64
N ARG A 336 7.65 -38.53 4.64
CA ARG A 336 6.19 -38.49 4.77
C ARG A 336 5.59 -39.87 5.02
N ARG A 337 6.13 -40.90 4.38
CA ARG A 337 5.72 -42.31 4.57
C ARG A 337 6.13 -42.83 5.96
N MET A 338 7.33 -42.47 6.45
CA MET A 338 7.79 -42.83 7.78
C MET A 338 6.95 -42.15 8.88
N MET A 339 6.56 -40.88 8.67
CA MET A 339 5.79 -40.11 9.64
C MET A 339 4.30 -40.50 9.69
N GLY A 340 3.76 -41.11 8.62
CA GLY A 340 2.37 -41.59 8.58
C GLY A 340 1.35 -40.54 9.05
N ASP A 341 0.48 -40.92 9.98
CA ASP A 341 -0.55 -40.05 10.56
C ASP A 341 0.01 -38.83 11.30
N PHE A 342 1.24 -38.91 11.82
CA PHE A 342 1.89 -37.81 12.55
C PHE A 342 2.15 -36.59 11.66
N TYR A 343 2.32 -36.81 10.35
CA TYR A 343 2.44 -35.72 9.39
C TYR A 343 1.23 -34.77 9.42
N HIS A 344 0.02 -35.30 9.57
CA HIS A 344 -1.19 -34.49 9.63
C HIS A 344 -1.24 -33.62 10.89
N LEU A 345 -0.73 -34.13 12.02
CA LEU A 345 -0.60 -33.36 13.27
C LEU A 345 0.37 -32.19 13.15
N ILE A 346 1.54 -32.41 12.52
CA ILE A 346 2.53 -31.35 12.30
C ILE A 346 1.91 -30.22 11.45
N ILE A 347 1.21 -30.58 10.38
CA ILE A 347 0.59 -29.62 9.47
C ILE A 347 -0.47 -28.78 10.18
N ILE A 348 -1.41 -29.39 10.90
CA ILE A 348 -2.45 -28.61 11.60
C ILE A 348 -1.88 -27.77 12.74
N ARG A 349 -0.89 -28.29 13.49
CA ARG A 349 -0.18 -27.52 14.52
C ARG A 349 0.48 -26.29 13.91
N GLN A 350 1.14 -26.43 12.76
CA GLN A 350 1.75 -25.31 12.06
C GLN A 350 0.70 -24.30 11.58
N LYS A 351 -0.42 -24.74 11.00
CA LYS A 351 -1.53 -23.85 10.60
C LYS A 351 -2.08 -23.07 11.80
N ALA A 352 -2.25 -23.71 12.96
CA ALA A 352 -2.69 -23.05 14.19
C ALA A 352 -1.67 -21.98 14.67
N GLN A 353 -0.36 -22.28 14.62
CA GLN A 353 0.69 -21.30 14.93
C GLN A 353 0.69 -20.12 13.94
N MET A 354 0.51 -20.40 12.65
CA MET A 354 0.41 -19.37 11.61
C MET A 354 -0.81 -18.48 11.81
N LEU A 355 -1.96 -19.01 12.22
CA LEU A 355 -3.15 -18.20 12.51
C LEU A 355 -2.95 -17.33 13.75
N ARG A 356 -2.29 -17.82 14.80
CA ARG A 356 -1.86 -16.99 15.95
C ARG A 356 -0.95 -15.86 15.52
N LEU A 357 0.00 -16.15 14.62
CA LEU A 357 0.88 -15.13 14.07
C LEU A 357 0.09 -14.12 13.22
N ALA A 358 -0.81 -14.59 12.35
CA ALA A 358 -1.69 -13.74 11.55
C ALA A 358 -2.48 -12.77 12.43
N ARG A 359 -3.09 -13.27 13.52
CA ARG A 359 -3.82 -12.45 14.48
C ARG A 359 -2.91 -11.44 15.18
N HIS A 360 -1.71 -11.85 15.59
CA HIS A 360 -0.72 -10.93 16.18
C HIS A 360 -0.39 -9.75 15.26
N PHE A 361 -0.16 -10.00 13.97
CA PHE A 361 0.13 -8.95 12.99
C PHE A 361 -1.11 -8.11 12.65
N SER A 362 -2.30 -8.72 12.56
CA SER A 362 -3.57 -8.00 12.38
C SER A 362 -3.85 -7.04 13.53
N ASN A 363 -3.63 -7.47 14.78
CA ASN A 363 -3.74 -6.59 15.96
C ASN A 363 -2.73 -5.44 15.96
N GLN A 364 -1.69 -5.51 15.12
CA GLN A 364 -0.68 -4.46 14.95
C GLN A 364 -0.88 -3.63 13.67
N GLY A 365 -2.03 -3.78 13.00
CA GLY A 365 -2.41 -2.99 11.83
C GLY A 365 -2.13 -3.63 10.47
N SER A 366 -1.56 -4.83 10.40
CA SER A 366 -1.27 -5.50 9.11
C SER A 366 -2.50 -6.20 8.54
N ILE A 367 -2.60 -6.28 7.21
CA ILE A 367 -3.61 -7.10 6.54
C ILE A 367 -3.05 -8.49 6.23
N ILE A 368 -3.78 -9.53 6.62
CA ILE A 368 -3.37 -10.91 6.38
C ILE A 368 -4.33 -11.57 5.40
N ILE A 369 -3.80 -12.08 4.29
CA ILE A 369 -4.56 -12.84 3.29
C ILE A 369 -4.27 -14.32 3.46
N CYS A 370 -5.25 -15.08 3.91
CA CYS A 370 -5.19 -16.53 4.07
C CYS A 370 -5.77 -17.25 2.84
N ASP A 371 -4.95 -18.03 2.16
CA ASP A 371 -5.42 -18.98 1.15
C ASP A 371 -5.73 -20.31 1.83
N ARG A 372 -7.02 -20.64 1.87
CA ARG A 372 -7.64 -21.71 2.67
C ARG A 372 -7.72 -21.39 4.16
N LEU A 373 -8.65 -22.06 4.84
CA LEU A 373 -8.82 -21.97 6.28
C LEU A 373 -9.19 -23.37 6.83
N PRO A 374 -8.60 -23.81 7.96
CA PRO A 374 -9.03 -25.03 8.63
C PRO A 374 -10.51 -24.98 9.03
N GLN A 375 -11.18 -26.12 8.99
CA GLN A 375 -12.59 -26.29 9.38
C GLN A 375 -12.81 -27.66 10.02
N LYS A 376 -13.85 -27.85 10.84
CA LYS A 376 -14.10 -29.10 11.59
C LYS A 376 -15.37 -29.84 11.19
N GLU A 377 -16.19 -29.29 10.31
CA GLU A 377 -17.52 -29.82 9.97
C GLU A 377 -17.45 -30.93 8.92
N VAL A 378 -16.46 -30.88 8.02
CA VAL A 378 -16.29 -31.83 6.94
C VAL A 378 -14.95 -32.55 7.10
N PHE A 379 -14.99 -33.84 7.40
CA PHE A 379 -13.77 -34.65 7.56
C PHE A 379 -13.16 -35.05 6.22
N GLY A 380 -11.83 -35.15 6.17
CA GLY A 380 -11.05 -35.63 5.02
C GLY A 380 -10.93 -34.64 3.84
N PHE A 381 -11.90 -33.75 3.68
CA PHE A 381 -12.01 -32.80 2.57
C PHE A 381 -11.83 -31.35 3.04
N ASN A 382 -11.58 -30.45 2.08
CA ASN A 382 -11.59 -28.99 2.27
C ASN A 382 -10.91 -28.53 3.58
N ASP A 383 -9.67 -28.99 3.76
CA ASP A 383 -8.82 -28.63 4.90
C ASP A 383 -9.37 -29.04 6.29
N GLY A 384 -10.21 -30.08 6.37
CA GLY A 384 -10.72 -30.64 7.63
C GLY A 384 -9.94 -31.86 8.18
N PRO A 385 -10.32 -32.35 9.39
CA PRO A 385 -9.67 -33.45 10.10
C PRO A 385 -9.57 -34.73 9.27
N ARG A 386 -8.42 -35.39 9.27
CA ARG A 386 -8.14 -36.58 8.46
C ARG A 386 -7.97 -37.85 9.28
N LEU A 387 -7.64 -37.74 10.56
CA LEU A 387 -7.33 -38.88 11.42
C LEU A 387 -8.56 -39.49 12.09
N GLN A 388 -9.77 -38.97 11.82
CA GLN A 388 -11.01 -39.41 12.48
C GLN A 388 -11.40 -40.87 12.16
N HIS A 389 -10.91 -41.42 11.05
CA HIS A 389 -11.06 -42.83 10.70
C HIS A 389 -9.83 -43.68 11.04
N SER A 390 -8.79 -43.10 11.67
CA SER A 390 -7.58 -43.84 12.06
C SER A 390 -7.85 -44.74 13.26
N LYS A 391 -7.15 -45.88 13.32
CA LYS A 391 -7.16 -46.78 14.49
C LYS A 391 -6.54 -46.11 15.72
N GLN A 392 -5.73 -45.06 15.53
CA GLN A 392 -5.01 -44.36 16.58
C GLN A 392 -5.85 -43.22 17.18
N ARG A 393 -6.79 -43.57 18.07
CA ARG A 393 -7.75 -42.63 18.69
C ARG A 393 -7.10 -41.42 19.37
N GLN A 394 -5.93 -41.60 20.00
CA GLN A 394 -5.23 -40.51 20.67
C GLN A 394 -4.74 -39.43 19.69
N LEU A 395 -4.23 -39.82 18.51
CA LEU A 395 -3.80 -38.87 17.48
C LEU A 395 -5.01 -38.15 16.88
N ALA A 396 -6.13 -38.86 16.68
CA ALA A 396 -7.37 -38.24 16.22
C ALA A 396 -7.88 -37.16 17.18
N GLN A 397 -7.83 -37.41 18.49
CA GLN A 397 -8.21 -36.43 19.51
C GLN A 397 -7.27 -35.22 19.54
N LEU A 398 -5.96 -35.46 19.40
CA LEU A 398 -4.96 -34.40 19.35
C LEU A 398 -5.12 -33.54 18.08
N GLU A 399 -5.46 -34.15 16.94
CA GLU A 399 -5.79 -33.44 15.70
C GLU A 399 -6.95 -32.46 15.93
N ILE A 400 -8.05 -32.94 16.51
CA ILE A 400 -9.23 -32.13 16.85
C ILE A 400 -8.85 -30.96 17.76
N THR A 401 -7.98 -31.18 18.74
CA THR A 401 -7.47 -30.13 19.63
C THR A 401 -6.75 -29.03 18.85
N TYR A 402 -5.88 -29.37 17.89
CA TYR A 402 -5.21 -28.38 17.05
C TYR A 402 -6.15 -27.66 16.09
N PHE A 403 -7.18 -28.34 15.58
CA PHE A 403 -8.23 -27.68 14.81
C PHE A 403 -9.03 -26.69 15.67
N GLU A 404 -9.33 -27.03 16.93
CA GLU A 404 -9.94 -26.11 17.89
C GLU A 404 -9.10 -24.86 18.10
N GLN A 405 -7.79 -25.03 18.30
CA GLN A 405 -6.84 -23.91 18.45
C GLN A 405 -6.80 -23.02 17.20
N ALA A 406 -6.87 -23.62 16.00
CA ALA A 406 -6.93 -22.87 14.75
C ALA A 406 -8.23 -22.06 14.64
N LEU A 407 -9.38 -22.69 14.93
CA LEU A 407 -10.70 -22.04 14.84
C LEU A 407 -10.90 -20.94 15.90
N GLN A 408 -10.30 -21.05 17.09
CA GLN A 408 -10.32 -19.99 18.10
C GLN A 408 -9.71 -18.68 17.58
N THR A 409 -8.76 -18.76 16.65
CA THR A 409 -8.05 -17.59 16.11
C THR A 409 -8.62 -17.16 14.74
N SER A 410 -9.86 -17.58 14.42
CA SER A 410 -10.58 -17.46 13.13
C SER A 410 -10.31 -16.19 12.33
N ALA A 411 -10.53 -16.22 11.01
CA ALA A 411 -10.54 -15.03 10.17
C ALA A 411 -11.66 -14.05 10.56
N ASP A 412 -11.47 -12.76 10.27
CA ASP A 412 -12.49 -11.72 10.45
C ASP A 412 -13.51 -11.72 9.30
N VAL A 413 -13.00 -11.92 8.08
CA VAL A 413 -13.78 -11.98 6.83
C VAL A 413 -13.38 -13.23 6.06
N ILE A 414 -14.37 -13.95 5.53
CA ILE A 414 -14.18 -15.14 4.71
C ILE A 414 -14.91 -14.96 3.39
N PHE A 415 -14.14 -14.93 2.29
CA PHE A 415 -14.68 -15.00 0.94
C PHE A 415 -14.88 -16.46 0.54
N ARG A 416 -16.13 -16.89 0.46
CA ARG A 416 -16.51 -18.24 0.03
C ARG A 416 -16.85 -18.24 -1.45
N LEU A 417 -15.96 -18.84 -2.24
CA LEU A 417 -16.06 -18.91 -3.69
C LEU A 417 -16.93 -20.12 -4.10
N HIS A 418 -18.09 -19.84 -4.66
CA HIS A 418 -18.99 -20.84 -5.25
C HIS A 418 -18.67 -21.00 -6.72
N VAL A 419 -18.38 -22.21 -7.16
CA VAL A 419 -18.16 -22.54 -8.57
C VAL A 419 -18.97 -23.79 -8.89
N SER A 420 -19.56 -23.83 -10.07
CA SER A 420 -20.24 -25.02 -10.58
C SER A 420 -19.23 -26.16 -10.79
N PRO A 421 -19.58 -27.43 -10.48
CA PRO A 421 -18.67 -28.56 -10.68
C PRO A 421 -18.15 -28.68 -12.11
N GLN A 422 -18.98 -28.32 -13.10
CA GLN A 422 -18.63 -28.33 -14.52
C GLN A 422 -17.53 -27.31 -14.82
N VAL A 423 -17.66 -26.06 -14.37
CA VAL A 423 -16.65 -25.02 -14.57
C VAL A 423 -15.37 -25.36 -13.80
N ALA A 424 -15.49 -25.87 -12.57
CA ALA A 424 -14.35 -26.31 -11.78
C ALA A 424 -13.56 -27.45 -12.47
N HIS A 425 -14.26 -28.41 -13.07
CA HIS A 425 -13.65 -29.50 -13.84
C HIS A 425 -13.03 -29.02 -15.15
N GLN A 426 -13.67 -28.08 -15.86
CA GLN A 426 -13.08 -27.46 -17.06
C GLN A 426 -11.74 -26.75 -16.74
N ARG A 427 -11.66 -26.06 -15.60
CA ARG A 427 -10.43 -25.40 -15.14
C ARG A 427 -9.37 -26.39 -14.65
N LYS A 428 -9.78 -27.59 -14.25
CA LYS A 428 -8.95 -28.65 -13.67
C LYS A 428 -9.37 -30.04 -14.13
N PRO A 429 -9.13 -30.39 -15.41
CA PRO A 429 -9.59 -31.64 -16.00
C PRO A 429 -8.92 -32.87 -15.38
N GLU A 430 -7.79 -32.69 -14.68
CA GLU A 430 -7.06 -33.77 -14.00
C GLU A 430 -7.82 -34.37 -12.79
N HIS A 431 -8.85 -33.70 -12.31
CA HIS A 431 -9.61 -34.10 -11.12
C HIS A 431 -10.92 -34.80 -11.49
N ASN A 432 -11.28 -35.86 -10.76
CA ASN A 432 -12.53 -36.58 -10.95
C ASN A 432 -13.76 -35.68 -10.67
N LEU A 433 -14.71 -35.64 -11.61
CA LEU A 433 -15.91 -34.81 -11.52
C LEU A 433 -16.73 -35.10 -10.24
N LYS A 434 -16.90 -36.37 -9.85
CA LYS A 434 -17.63 -36.75 -8.63
C LYS A 434 -16.95 -36.24 -7.36
N ASP A 435 -15.62 -36.20 -7.34
CA ASP A 435 -14.87 -35.63 -6.22
C ASP A 435 -14.99 -34.10 -6.18
N ILE A 436 -15.05 -33.46 -7.34
CA ILE A 436 -15.30 -32.01 -7.46
C ILE A 436 -16.71 -31.67 -6.97
N GLU A 437 -17.73 -32.42 -7.41
CA GLU A 437 -19.12 -32.26 -6.97
C GLU A 437 -19.22 -32.31 -5.45
N ARG A 438 -18.70 -33.38 -4.83
CA ARG A 438 -18.65 -33.52 -3.37
C ARG A 438 -17.92 -32.37 -2.68
N LYS A 439 -16.80 -31.91 -3.25
CA LYS A 439 -16.05 -30.75 -2.70
C LYS A 439 -16.83 -29.45 -2.81
N CYS A 440 -17.57 -29.23 -3.89
CA CYS A 440 -18.37 -28.03 -4.09
C CYS A 440 -19.56 -28.01 -3.13
N GLU A 441 -20.27 -29.14 -2.98
CA GLU A 441 -21.40 -29.27 -2.06
C GLU A 441 -20.97 -29.08 -0.60
N SER A 442 -19.88 -29.74 -0.19
CA SER A 442 -19.40 -29.65 1.19
C SER A 442 -18.99 -28.22 1.60
N ILE A 443 -18.53 -27.38 0.66
CA ILE A 443 -18.16 -25.98 0.98
C ILE A 443 -19.39 -25.13 1.30
N LYS A 444 -20.52 -25.41 0.65
CA LYS A 444 -21.79 -24.74 0.96
C LYS A 444 -22.26 -25.04 2.37
N ALA A 445 -21.95 -26.23 2.87
CA ALA A 445 -22.39 -26.71 4.19
C ALA A 445 -21.58 -26.15 5.36
N ILE A 446 -20.31 -25.75 5.15
CA ILE A 446 -19.43 -25.29 6.24
C ILE A 446 -19.91 -23.94 6.80
N ARG A 447 -20.12 -23.90 8.12
CA ARG A 447 -20.56 -22.75 8.90
C ARG A 447 -19.38 -22.12 9.63
N TYR A 448 -18.75 -21.12 9.01
CA TYR A 448 -17.70 -20.32 9.65
C TYR A 448 -18.27 -19.31 10.67
N SER A 449 -18.87 -19.79 11.75
CA SER A 449 -19.72 -19.02 12.67
C SER A 449 -19.04 -17.85 13.39
N ALA A 450 -17.70 -17.80 13.42
CA ALA A 450 -16.93 -16.74 14.07
C ALA A 450 -16.47 -15.62 13.11
N ALA A 451 -16.84 -15.69 11.83
CA ALA A 451 -16.38 -14.76 10.80
C ALA A 451 -17.54 -14.20 9.97
N THR A 452 -17.35 -13.03 9.38
CA THR A 452 -18.26 -12.53 8.34
C THR A 452 -18.01 -13.29 7.05
N VAL A 453 -18.98 -14.08 6.59
CA VAL A 453 -18.88 -14.87 5.35
C VAL A 453 -19.51 -14.09 4.20
N ILE A 454 -18.74 -13.86 3.14
CA ILE A 454 -19.19 -13.21 1.91
C ILE A 454 -19.13 -14.26 0.79
N ASP A 455 -20.30 -14.55 0.24
CA ASP A 455 -20.47 -15.52 -0.84
C ASP A 455 -20.23 -14.87 -2.19
N ILE A 456 -19.29 -15.42 -2.97
CA ILE A 456 -18.88 -14.89 -4.26
C ILE A 456 -19.15 -15.92 -5.34
N ASN A 457 -19.79 -15.49 -6.44
CA ASN A 457 -20.01 -16.33 -7.61
C ASN A 457 -18.74 -16.42 -8.47
N ALA A 458 -17.99 -17.50 -8.35
CA ALA A 458 -16.76 -17.75 -9.10
C ALA A 458 -16.97 -18.37 -10.50
N ASP A 459 -18.24 -18.53 -10.94
CA ASP A 459 -18.57 -18.86 -12.34
C ASP A 459 -18.51 -17.61 -13.24
N ALA A 460 -18.64 -16.40 -12.68
CA ALA A 460 -18.55 -15.14 -13.41
C ALA A 460 -17.13 -14.88 -13.97
N PRO A 461 -16.98 -13.97 -14.96
CA PRO A 461 -15.68 -13.55 -15.46
C PRO A 461 -14.74 -13.08 -14.35
N TYR A 462 -13.46 -13.47 -14.42
CA TYR A 462 -12.50 -13.25 -13.34
C TYR A 462 -12.36 -11.78 -12.91
N ASN A 463 -12.39 -10.85 -13.86
CA ASN A 463 -12.25 -9.42 -13.56
C ASN A 463 -13.43 -8.87 -12.76
N GLU A 464 -14.66 -9.35 -13.03
CA GLU A 464 -15.85 -8.98 -12.27
C GLU A 464 -15.77 -9.52 -10.85
N VAL A 465 -15.39 -10.80 -10.70
CA VAL A 465 -15.16 -11.46 -9.40
C VAL A 465 -14.10 -10.73 -8.59
N LEU A 466 -12.98 -10.36 -9.22
CA LEU A 466 -11.90 -9.64 -8.56
C LEU A 466 -12.37 -8.26 -8.08
N LEU A 467 -13.13 -7.54 -8.90
CA LEU A 467 -13.67 -6.24 -8.54
C LEU A 467 -14.67 -6.36 -7.37
N GLU A 468 -15.62 -7.30 -7.44
CA GLU A 468 -16.58 -7.57 -6.37
C GLU A 468 -15.90 -7.86 -5.03
N VAL A 469 -14.85 -8.70 -5.05
CA VAL A 469 -14.04 -9.00 -3.86
C VAL A 469 -13.35 -7.75 -3.33
N LYS A 470 -12.76 -6.90 -4.20
CA LYS A 470 -12.13 -5.65 -3.78
C LYS A 470 -13.13 -4.69 -3.11
N ARG A 471 -14.32 -4.51 -3.70
CA ARG A 471 -15.39 -3.66 -3.15
C ARG A 471 -15.82 -4.14 -1.76
N SER A 472 -16.15 -5.42 -1.67
CA SER A 472 -16.57 -6.05 -0.41
C SER A 472 -15.48 -5.99 0.67
N LEU A 473 -14.23 -6.19 0.26
CA LEU A 473 -13.08 -6.10 1.16
C LEU A 473 -12.90 -4.67 1.68
N TRP A 474 -12.97 -3.66 0.80
CA TRP A 474 -12.85 -2.26 1.20
C TRP A 474 -13.96 -1.85 2.17
N GLN A 475 -15.21 -2.22 1.86
CA GLN A 475 -16.35 -2.00 2.74
C GLN A 475 -16.18 -2.66 4.11
N SER A 476 -15.49 -3.80 4.20
CA SER A 476 -15.21 -4.45 5.48
C SER A 476 -14.34 -3.60 6.42
N PHE A 477 -13.56 -2.65 5.90
CA PHE A 477 -12.79 -1.67 6.68
C PHE A 477 -13.61 -0.47 7.14
N ILE A 478 -14.89 -0.38 6.76
CA ILE A 478 -15.81 0.57 7.39
C ILE A 478 -16.11 0.01 8.78
N THR A 479 -15.41 0.56 9.78
CA THR A 479 -15.85 0.45 11.16
C THR A 479 -17.23 1.08 11.23
N ASN A 480 -18.27 0.25 11.36
CA ASN A 480 -19.44 0.69 12.10
C ASN A 480 -18.93 0.92 13.52
N GLU A 481 -18.59 2.16 13.84
CA GLU A 481 -18.63 2.58 15.23
C GLU A 481 -20.04 2.27 15.73
N ARG A 482 -20.12 1.28 16.62
CA ARG A 482 -21.26 1.06 17.49
C ARG A 482 -20.81 1.31 18.91
#